data_AF-A0AAN0JEV6-F1
#
_entry.id   AF-A0AAN0JEV6-F1
#
_cell.length_a   1.000
_cell.length_b   1.000
_cell.length_c   1.000
_cell.angle_alpha   90.00
_cell.angle_beta   90.00
_cell.angle_gamma   90.00
#
_symmetry.space_group_name_H-M   'P 1'
#
loop_
_entity.id
_entity.type
_entity.pdbx_description
1 polymer ?
#
loop_
_entity_poly.entity_id
_entity_poly.type
_entity_poly.pdbx_seq_one_letter_code
_entity_poly.pdbx_strand_id
1 'polypeptide(L)'
;MIMEEMYRTQRKRGNTSIVVHCSDTVGRSAMFCAAATTINKCKTEGVIDVFQVLKSQRIQKPGSVQTVQQYQGIFQIVLTYLDSFETYSNFTT
;
A
#
# COMPACT_ATOMS: atom_id res chain seq x y z
N MET A 1 -6.38 -8.46 7.05
CA MET A 1 -5.05 -7.98 6.60
C MET A 1 -4.63 -6.75 7.42
N ILE A 2 -3.33 -6.56 7.73
CA ILE A 2 -2.84 -5.49 8.61
C ILE A 2 -3.27 -4.08 8.15
N MET A 3 -3.34 -3.83 6.83
CA MET A 3 -3.76 -2.52 6.31
C MET A 3 -5.19 -2.15 6.71
N GLU A 4 -6.13 -3.10 6.74
CA GLU A 4 -7.50 -2.81 7.18
C GLU A 4 -7.54 -2.40 8.65
N GLU A 5 -6.76 -3.08 9.49
CA GLU A 5 -6.68 -2.73 10.91
C GLU A 5 -6.02 -1.38 11.15
N MET A 6 -5.00 -1.06 10.35
CA MET A 6 -4.37 0.26 10.32
C MET A 6 -5.40 1.34 9.97
N TYR A 7 -6.17 1.18 8.88
CA TYR A 7 -7.19 2.15 8.49
C TYR A 7 -8.31 2.26 9.53
N ARG A 8 -8.76 1.15 10.12
CA ARG A 8 -9.75 1.15 11.21
C ARG A 8 -9.26 1.95 12.42
N THR A 9 -8.01 1.72 12.82
CA THR A 9 -7.40 2.41 13.97
C THR A 9 -7.22 3.89 13.69
N GLN A 10 -6.75 4.25 12.49
CA GLN A 10 -6.57 5.65 12.08
C GLN A 10 -7.91 6.41 12.12
N ARG A 11 -8.98 5.83 11.57
CA ARG A 11 -10.33 6.43 11.59
C ARG A 11 -10.85 6.64 13.01
N LYS A 12 -10.68 5.63 13.87
CA LYS A 12 -11.06 5.73 15.30
C LYS A 12 -10.29 6.82 16.06
N ARG A 13 -9.07 7.15 15.62
CA ARG A 13 -8.21 8.18 16.22
C ARG A 13 -8.32 9.56 15.54
N GLY A 14 -9.33 9.77 14.70
CA GLY A 14 -9.56 11.07 14.06
C GLY A 14 -8.67 11.35 12.85
N ASN A 15 -8.31 10.31 12.10
CA ASN A 15 -7.49 10.40 10.87
C ASN A 15 -6.10 11.02 11.07
N THR A 16 -5.50 10.83 12.24
CA THR A 16 -4.14 11.29 12.54
C THR A 16 -3.09 10.57 11.70
N SER A 17 -1.90 11.19 11.56
CA SER A 17 -0.78 10.61 10.82
C SER A 17 -0.33 9.27 11.40
N ILE A 18 0.01 8.32 10.53
CA ILE A 18 0.53 7.01 10.91
C ILE A 18 2.05 7.02 10.73
N VAL A 19 2.77 6.64 11.79
CA VAL A 19 4.23 6.46 11.72
C VAL A 19 4.52 5.05 11.20
N VAL A 20 5.25 4.97 10.09
CA VAL A 20 5.73 3.72 9.51
C VAL A 20 7.25 3.77 9.48
N HIS A 21 7.93 2.81 10.14
CA HIS A 21 9.39 2.76 10.17
C HIS A 21 9.93 1.35 9.98
N CYS A 22 11.18 1.28 9.53
CA CYS A 22 12.00 0.07 9.47
C CYS A 22 13.40 0.46 9.96
N SER A 23 14.46 -0.05 9.33
CA SER A 23 15.84 0.31 9.69
C SER A 23 16.25 1.65 9.09
N ASP A 24 15.96 1.87 7.81
CA ASP A 24 16.39 3.04 7.03
C ASP A 24 15.22 3.89 6.51
N THR A 25 13.98 3.46 6.77
CA THR A 25 12.72 4.06 6.30
C THR A 25 12.54 4.16 4.78
N VAL A 26 13.47 3.63 3.98
CA VAL A 26 13.45 3.72 2.50
C VAL A 26 13.22 2.38 1.82
N GLY A 27 13.43 1.25 2.51
CA GLY A 27 13.12 -0.09 1.99
C GLY A 27 11.70 -0.53 2.33
N ARG A 28 11.56 -1.30 3.43
CA ARG A 28 10.29 -1.95 3.82
C ARG A 28 9.17 -0.96 4.15
N SER A 29 9.49 0.12 4.87
CA SER A 29 8.51 1.18 5.14
C SER A 29 8.00 1.82 3.86
N ALA A 30 8.90 2.09 2.91
CA ALA A 30 8.51 2.70 1.66
C ALA A 30 7.62 1.77 0.82
N MET A 31 7.94 0.48 0.76
CA MET A 31 7.08 -0.52 0.11
C MET A 31 5.69 -0.57 0.74
N PHE A 32 5.62 -0.59 2.08
CA PHE A 32 4.33 -0.61 2.79
C PHE A 32 3.49 0.62 2.46
N CYS A 33 4.08 1.82 2.52
CA CYS A 33 3.39 3.06 2.18
C CYS A 33 2.93 3.06 0.71
N ALA A 34 3.78 2.64 -0.23
CA ALA A 34 3.42 2.57 -1.65
C ALA A 34 2.25 1.62 -1.91
N ALA A 35 2.27 0.43 -1.29
CA ALA A 35 1.20 -0.54 -1.41
C ALA A 35 -0.11 -0.02 -0.78
N ALA A 36 -0.04 0.59 0.41
CA ALA A 36 -1.21 1.17 1.07
C ALA A 36 -1.83 2.31 0.24
N THR A 37 -1.01 3.22 -0.30
CA THR A 37 -1.49 4.30 -1.18
C THR A 37 -2.10 3.73 -2.46
N THR A 38 -1.48 2.71 -3.06
CA THR A 38 -2.01 2.07 -4.29
C THR A 38 -3.35 1.40 -4.02
N ILE A 39 -3.47 0.65 -2.94
CA ILE A 39 -4.73 0.00 -2.54
C ILE A 39 -5.81 1.04 -2.25
N ASN A 40 -5.47 2.14 -1.57
CA ASN A 40 -6.44 3.20 -1.30
C ASN A 40 -6.93 3.84 -2.61
N LYS A 41 -6.03 4.15 -3.55
CA LYS A 41 -6.41 4.66 -4.88
C LYS A 41 -7.27 3.67 -5.67
N CYS A 42 -6.95 2.38 -5.58
CA CYS A 42 -7.79 1.35 -6.19
C CYS A 42 -9.21 1.37 -5.61
N LYS A 43 -9.36 1.53 -4.30
CA LYS A 43 -10.67 1.60 -3.63
C LYS A 43 -11.46 2.87 -3.96
N THR A 44 -10.79 4.02 -4.02
CA THR A 44 -11.46 5.32 -4.15
C THR A 44 -11.65 5.76 -5.59
N GLU A 45 -10.73 5.39 -6.48
CA GLU A 45 -10.66 5.86 -7.87
C GLU A 45 -10.75 4.72 -8.89
N GLY A 46 -10.63 3.45 -8.47
CA GLY A 46 -10.58 2.31 -9.40
C GLY A 46 -9.27 2.20 -10.19
N VAL A 47 -8.22 2.90 -9.75
CA VAL A 47 -6.94 2.99 -10.48
C VAL A 47 -5.82 2.31 -9.70
N ILE A 48 -5.01 1.52 -10.41
CA ILE A 48 -3.76 0.93 -9.90
C ILE A 48 -2.61 1.47 -10.76
N ASP A 49 -1.83 2.38 -10.17
CA ASP A 49 -0.62 2.94 -10.79
C ASP A 49 0.52 3.02 -9.77
N VAL A 50 1.23 1.89 -9.62
CA VAL A 50 2.36 1.77 -8.68
C VAL A 50 3.51 2.69 -9.09
N PHE A 51 3.70 2.95 -10.39
CA PHE A 51 4.77 3.82 -10.88
C PHE A 51 4.57 5.26 -10.42
N GLN A 52 3.38 5.83 -10.64
CA GLN A 52 3.10 7.20 -10.22
C GLN A 52 3.11 7.34 -8.70
N VAL A 53 2.57 6.35 -7.97
CA VAL A 53 2.64 6.35 -6.50
C VAL A 53 4.09 6.40 -6.03
N LEU A 54 4.96 5.55 -6.57
CA LEU A 54 6.36 5.53 -6.15
C LEU A 54 7.12 6.77 -6.60
N LYS A 55 6.82 7.31 -7.78
CA LYS A 55 7.37 8.59 -8.26
C LYS A 55 7.03 9.73 -7.30
N SER A 56 5.76 9.87 -6.92
CA SER A 56 5.32 10.87 -5.93
C SER A 56 5.99 10.67 -4.57
N GLN A 57 6.12 9.41 -4.13
CA GLN A 57 6.77 9.09 -2.87
C GLN A 57 8.27 9.43 -2.86
N ARG A 58 8.96 9.23 -3.98
CA ARG A 58 10.38 9.59 -4.12
C ARG A 58 10.63 11.10 -4.14
N ILE A 59 9.64 11.91 -4.53
CA ILE A 59 9.69 13.38 -4.37
C ILE A 59 9.70 13.75 -2.88
N GLN A 60 8.88 13.08 -2.06
CA GLN A 60 8.81 13.36 -0.62
C GLN A 60 9.97 12.75 0.16
N LYS A 61 10.44 11.57 -0.25
CA LYS A 61 11.53 10.84 0.41
C LYS A 61 12.44 10.16 -0.62
N PRO A 62 13.56 10.82 -0.98
CA PRO A 62 14.54 10.28 -1.90
C PRO A 62 15.04 8.89 -1.48
N GLY A 63 15.25 8.02 -2.46
CA GLY A 63 15.70 6.64 -2.22
C GLY A 63 14.59 5.66 -1.82
N SER A 64 13.32 6.09 -1.73
CA SER A 64 12.19 5.17 -1.50
C SER A 64 12.16 4.04 -2.53
N VAL A 65 12.21 2.80 -2.05
CA VAL A 65 12.28 1.55 -2.82
C VAL A 65 13.50 1.53 -3.74
N GLN A 66 14.58 0.87 -3.32
CA GLN A 66 15.87 0.94 -4.02
C GLN A 66 16.10 -0.22 -4.98
N THR A 67 15.42 -1.35 -4.77
CA THR A 67 15.66 -2.57 -5.57
C THR A 67 14.44 -2.96 -6.39
N VAL A 68 14.69 -3.64 -7.52
CA VAL A 68 13.63 -4.18 -8.38
C VAL A 68 12.77 -5.19 -7.62
N GLN A 69 13.38 -6.01 -6.75
CA GLN A 69 12.66 -6.97 -5.93
C GLN A 69 11.67 -6.26 -4.98
N GLN A 70 12.04 -5.12 -4.40
CA GLN A 70 11.13 -4.34 -3.57
C GLN A 70 9.99 -3.75 -4.40
N TYR A 71 10.28 -3.26 -5.61
CA TYR A 71 9.25 -2.77 -6.53
C TYR A 71 8.25 -3.88 -6.91
N GLN A 72 8.73 -5.06 -7.27
CA GLN A 72 7.90 -6.25 -7.53
C GLN A 72 7.08 -6.65 -6.29
N GLY A 73 7.68 -6.56 -5.09
CA GLY A 73 7.00 -6.82 -3.83
C GLY A 73 5.77 -5.94 -3.61
N ILE A 74 5.77 -4.70 -4.09
CA ILE A 74 4.60 -3.81 -4.01
C ILE A 74 3.44 -4.39 -4.84
N PHE A 75 3.70 -4.84 -6.07
CA PHE A 75 2.67 -5.49 -6.89
C PHE A 75 2.15 -6.77 -6.24
N GLN A 76 3.03 -7.59 -5.67
CA GLN A 76 2.63 -8.81 -4.99
C GLN A 76 1.69 -8.53 -3.81
N ILE A 77 2.00 -7.51 -3.00
CA ILE A 77 1.13 -7.11 -1.88
C ILE A 77 -0.24 -6.63 -2.38
N VAL A 78 -0.26 -5.82 -3.45
CA VAL A 78 -1.50 -5.30 -4.05
C VAL A 78 -2.34 -6.46 -4.63
N LEU A 79 -1.73 -7.39 -5.36
CA LEU A 79 -2.41 -8.57 -5.90
C LEU A 79 -2.99 -9.44 -4.79
N THR A 80 -2.18 -9.82 -3.79
CA THR A 80 -2.66 -10.60 -2.64
C THR A 80 -3.78 -9.90 -1.88
N TYR A 81 -3.76 -8.56 -1.83
CA TYR A 81 -4.88 -7.81 -1.29
C TYR A 81 -6.14 -7.99 -2.13
N LEU A 82 -6.08 -7.82 -3.45
CA LEU A 82 -7.23 -7.96 -4.35
C LEU A 82 -7.80 -9.39 -4.34
N ASP A 83 -6.94 -10.40 -4.40
CA ASP A 83 -7.33 -11.83 -4.37
C ASP A 83 -8.11 -12.17 -3.09
N SER A 84 -7.79 -11.51 -1.97
CA SER A 84 -8.50 -11.70 -0.71
C SER A 84 -9.96 -11.21 -0.74
N PHE A 85 -10.34 -10.39 -1.73
CA PHE A 85 -11.73 -9.99 -1.98
C PHE A 85 -12.39 -10.85 -3.07
N GLU A 86 -11.63 -11.32 -4.07
CA GLU A 86 -12.14 -12.26 -5.09
C GLU A 86 -12.49 -13.64 -4.52
N THR A 87 -11.88 -14.06 -3.41
CA THR A 87 -12.27 -15.34 -2.78
C THR A 87 -13.74 -15.34 -2.31
N TYR A 88 -14.37 -14.17 -2.17
CA TYR A 88 -15.80 -14.02 -1.83
C TYR A 88 -16.73 -13.75 -3.04
N SER A 89 -16.23 -13.62 -4.27
CA SER A 89 -17.10 -13.49 -5.45
C SER A 89 -17.74 -14.82 -5.88
N ASN A 90 -17.22 -15.96 -5.40
CA ASN A 90 -17.72 -17.31 -5.71
C ASN A 90 -18.98 -17.75 -4.91
N PHE A 91 -19.65 -16.84 -4.19
CA PHE A 91 -20.98 -17.09 -3.59
C PHE A 91 -22.10 -16.26 -4.23
N THR A 92 -21.87 -15.62 -5.38
CA THR A 92 -22.93 -14.89 -6.09
C THR A 92 -23.42 -15.69 -7.28
N THR A 93 -24.54 -16.40 -7.02
CA THR A 93 -25.47 -17.14 -7.91
C THR A 93 -24.94 -18.41 -8.60
#